data_AF-A0A8T4ULC4-F1
#
_entry.id   AF-A0A8T4ULC4-F1
#
_cell.length_a   1.000
_cell.length_b   1.000
_cell.length_c   1.000
_cell.angle_alpha   90.00
_cell.angle_beta   90.00
_cell.angle_gamma   90.00
#
_symmetry.space_group_name_H-M   'P 1'
#
loop_
_entity.id
_entity.type
_entity.pdbx_description
1 polymer ?
#
loop_
_entity_poly.entity_id
_entity_poly.type
_entity_poly.pdbx_seq_one_letter_code
_entity_poly.pdbx_strand_id
1 'polypeptide(L)'
;MKKMILALLFLLLAGCSTETIILEEISNVDITGMTVAEPTEEDTVPYYDFTEGETKTILGRSITISDIQQTPEVILLVDEVSGKLLETKKEEIVNYLRISINKIDLTDINNQKVTLKIEDIHIENNQYILTKNTKTTIRNKDVFLTESRSSGNIEVTIYDKGTTKGDETRIASGETVEIYGLTITNIENYYRISQYALVSVQES
;
A
#
# COMPACT_ATOMS: atom_id res chain seq x y z
N MET A 1 -31.21 5.55 -55.67
CA MET A 1 -31.99 5.23 -54.46
C MET A 1 -32.17 3.72 -54.39
N LYS A 2 -31.78 3.10 -53.26
CA LYS A 2 -32.35 1.87 -52.63
C LYS A 2 -32.45 0.60 -53.52
N LYS A 3 -31.97 -0.60 -53.18
CA LYS A 3 -31.50 -1.25 -51.94
C LYS A 3 -30.72 -2.53 -52.34
N MET A 4 -29.70 -2.88 -51.57
CA MET A 4 -28.91 -4.11 -51.66
C MET A 4 -29.68 -5.34 -51.15
N ILE A 5 -29.54 -6.44 -51.91
CA ILE A 5 -29.26 -7.83 -51.54
C ILE A 5 -29.97 -8.37 -50.28
N LEU A 6 -30.95 -9.25 -50.52
CA LEU A 6 -31.46 -10.21 -49.54
C LEU A 6 -31.12 -11.62 -50.07
N ALA A 7 -30.03 -12.19 -49.58
CA ALA A 7 -29.63 -13.55 -49.88
C ALA A 7 -30.31 -14.53 -48.92
N LEU A 8 -31.18 -15.35 -49.51
CA LEU A 8 -31.34 -16.78 -49.28
C LEU A 8 -31.37 -17.26 -47.81
N LEU A 9 -32.58 -17.24 -47.26
CA LEU A 9 -33.07 -18.17 -46.26
C LEU A 9 -33.22 -19.55 -46.92
N PHE A 10 -32.56 -20.61 -46.44
CA PHE A 10 -33.10 -21.98 -46.48
C PHE A 10 -32.27 -22.94 -45.60
N LEU A 11 -33.00 -23.79 -44.86
CA LEU A 11 -32.58 -24.99 -44.12
C LEU A 11 -32.02 -24.84 -42.70
N LEU A 12 -32.93 -24.54 -41.78
CA LEU A 12 -33.02 -25.20 -40.48
C LEU A 12 -33.55 -26.63 -40.69
N LEU A 13 -32.75 -27.66 -40.44
CA LEU A 13 -33.19 -29.03 -40.15
C LEU A 13 -32.07 -29.78 -39.41
N ALA A 14 -32.48 -30.59 -38.42
CA ALA A 14 -31.71 -31.44 -37.50
C ALA A 14 -30.95 -30.67 -36.39
N GLY A 15 -31.23 -30.83 -35.08
CA GLY A 15 -31.84 -31.95 -34.38
C GLY A 15 -30.77 -32.95 -33.93
N CYS A 16 -30.26 -32.73 -32.71
CA CYS A 16 -29.68 -33.69 -31.77
C CYS A 16 -28.59 -34.66 -32.28
N SER A 17 -27.36 -34.47 -31.82
CA SER A 17 -26.59 -35.60 -31.29
C SER A 17 -25.64 -35.13 -30.19
N THR A 18 -25.81 -35.71 -29.01
CA THR A 18 -24.87 -35.69 -27.91
C THR A 18 -23.70 -36.57 -28.31
N GLU A 19 -22.55 -35.99 -28.67
CA GLU A 19 -21.32 -36.76 -28.73
C GLU A 19 -20.76 -36.90 -27.32
N THR A 20 -20.85 -38.14 -26.85
CA THR A 20 -20.21 -38.64 -25.64
C THR A 20 -18.71 -38.56 -25.84
N ILE A 21 -18.02 -37.68 -25.10
CA ILE A 21 -16.55 -37.69 -25.10
C ILE A 21 -16.12 -38.95 -24.34
N ILE A 22 -15.58 -39.91 -25.09
CA ILE A 22 -14.93 -41.11 -24.56
C ILE A 22 -13.60 -40.65 -23.96
N LEU A 23 -13.41 -40.86 -22.66
CA LEU A 23 -12.11 -40.75 -21.99
C LEU A 23 -11.23 -41.90 -22.49
N GLU A 24 -10.26 -41.59 -23.35
CA GLU A 24 -9.13 -42.49 -23.59
C GLU A 24 -8.21 -42.47 -22.37
N GLU A 25 -8.01 -43.66 -21.80
CA GLU A 25 -7.04 -43.97 -20.77
C GLU A 25 -5.63 -43.81 -21.35
N ILE A 26 -4.97 -42.68 -21.07
CA ILE A 26 -3.56 -42.50 -21.45
C ILE A 26 -2.71 -43.26 -20.44
N SER A 27 -2.21 -44.39 -20.92
CA SER A 27 -1.18 -45.25 -20.35
C SER A 27 0.03 -44.46 -19.83
N ASN A 28 0.51 -44.86 -18.65
CA ASN A 28 1.74 -44.43 -17.99
C ASN A 28 2.90 -44.23 -18.97
N VAL A 29 3.22 -42.97 -19.28
CA VAL A 29 4.52 -42.59 -19.81
C VAL A 29 5.38 -42.19 -18.62
N ASP A 30 6.43 -42.97 -18.42
CA ASP A 30 7.53 -42.74 -17.49
C ASP A 30 8.25 -41.44 -17.89
N ILE A 31 8.08 -40.39 -17.08
CA ILE A 31 8.87 -39.16 -17.16
C ILE A 31 9.67 -39.03 -15.87
N THR A 32 10.65 -39.91 -15.68
CA THR A 32 11.81 -39.59 -14.84
C THR A 32 12.48 -38.33 -15.39
N GLY A 33 12.38 -37.21 -14.67
CA GLY A 33 13.22 -36.02 -14.92
C GLY A 33 12.52 -34.69 -15.16
N MET A 34 11.24 -34.52 -14.82
CA MET A 34 10.64 -33.17 -14.73
C MET A 34 10.48 -32.80 -13.25
N THR A 35 11.41 -31.99 -12.75
CA THR A 35 11.19 -31.23 -11.53
C THR A 35 9.95 -30.38 -11.79
N VAL A 36 8.84 -30.72 -11.13
CA VAL A 36 7.74 -29.78 -10.96
C VAL A 36 8.39 -28.61 -10.25
N ALA A 37 8.59 -27.50 -10.97
CA ALA A 37 8.85 -26.25 -10.30
C ALA A 37 7.68 -26.07 -9.33
N GLU A 38 7.98 -26.10 -8.04
CA GLU A 38 7.07 -25.58 -7.03
C GLU A 38 6.60 -24.21 -7.54
N PRO A 39 5.31 -23.85 -7.39
CA PRO A 39 4.90 -22.48 -7.66
C PRO A 39 5.76 -21.56 -6.79
N THR A 40 6.78 -20.96 -7.41
CA THR A 40 7.64 -19.99 -6.77
C THR A 40 6.84 -18.71 -6.70
N GLU A 41 6.48 -18.38 -5.46
CA GLU A 41 5.77 -17.17 -5.04
C GLU A 41 4.40 -17.03 -5.71
N GLU A 42 3.35 -17.43 -4.99
CA GLU A 42 2.10 -16.67 -5.08
C GLU A 42 2.52 -15.20 -4.98
N ASP A 43 2.26 -14.40 -6.02
CA ASP A 43 2.01 -12.97 -5.85
C ASP A 43 0.78 -12.90 -4.94
N THR A 44 0.99 -13.13 -3.65
CA THR A 44 -0.04 -13.04 -2.63
C THR A 44 -0.51 -11.62 -2.72
N VAL A 45 -1.69 -11.45 -3.29
CA VAL A 45 -2.31 -10.14 -3.46
C VAL A 45 -2.25 -9.47 -2.07
N PRO A 46 -1.75 -8.23 -1.93
CA PRO A 46 -1.39 -7.64 -0.64
C PRO A 46 -2.60 -7.27 0.23
N TYR A 47 -3.67 -8.06 0.18
CA TYR A 47 -4.93 -7.85 0.85
C TYR A 47 -5.09 -8.80 2.03
N TYR A 48 -5.33 -8.20 3.20
CA TYR A 48 -5.44 -8.91 4.45
C TYR A 48 -6.75 -8.52 5.13
N ASP A 49 -7.57 -9.52 5.42
CA ASP A 49 -8.80 -9.32 6.17
C ASP A 49 -8.51 -9.24 7.66
N PHE A 50 -9.24 -8.39 8.37
CA PHE A 50 -9.20 -8.26 9.82
C PHE A 50 -10.60 -8.13 10.38
N THR A 51 -10.81 -8.64 11.58
CA THR A 51 -11.88 -8.20 12.48
C THR A 51 -11.34 -7.14 13.45
N GLU A 52 -12.19 -6.24 13.94
CA GLU A 52 -11.81 -5.30 15.02
C GLU A 52 -11.23 -6.05 16.24
N GLY A 53 -10.13 -5.54 16.78
CA GLY A 53 -9.34 -6.15 17.86
C GLY A 53 -8.34 -7.22 17.41
N GLU A 54 -8.41 -7.69 16.15
CA GLU A 54 -7.52 -8.72 15.63
C GLU A 54 -6.08 -8.17 15.44
N THR A 55 -5.09 -9.03 15.72
CA THR A 55 -3.68 -8.76 15.46
C THR A 55 -3.10 -9.80 14.52
N LYS A 56 -2.35 -9.36 13.50
CA LYS A 56 -1.64 -10.22 12.55
C LYS A 56 -0.20 -9.78 12.36
N THR A 57 0.68 -10.73 12.10
CA THR A 57 2.05 -10.44 11.65
C THR A 57 2.07 -10.45 10.13
N ILE A 58 2.36 -9.29 9.52
CA ILE A 58 2.42 -9.09 8.07
C ILE A 58 3.72 -8.36 7.76
N LEU A 59 4.49 -8.87 6.80
CA LEU A 59 5.79 -8.29 6.40
C LEU A 59 6.73 -8.07 7.61
N GLY A 60 6.70 -8.98 8.58
CA GLY A 60 7.53 -8.93 9.79
C GLY A 60 7.07 -7.94 10.86
N ARG A 61 5.92 -7.27 10.69
CA ARG A 61 5.37 -6.28 11.63
C ARG A 61 4.07 -6.75 12.26
N SER A 62 3.84 -6.39 13.51
CA SER A 62 2.60 -6.65 14.23
C SER A 62 1.57 -5.56 13.93
N ILE A 63 0.46 -5.92 13.31
CA ILE A 63 -0.62 -5.01 12.93
C ILE A 63 -1.89 -5.37 13.69
N THR A 64 -2.41 -4.42 14.47
CA THR A 64 -3.65 -4.57 15.23
C THR A 64 -4.70 -3.58 14.75
N ILE A 65 -5.91 -4.05 14.44
CA ILE A 65 -7.05 -3.15 14.16
C ILE A 65 -7.71 -2.78 15.49
N SER A 66 -7.65 -1.52 15.88
CA SER A 66 -8.19 -1.06 17.16
C SER A 66 -9.65 -0.66 17.10
N ASP A 67 -10.10 -0.11 15.98
CA ASP A 67 -11.46 0.41 15.80
C ASP A 67 -11.80 0.51 14.30
N ILE A 68 -13.04 0.17 13.94
CA ILE A 68 -13.59 0.33 12.59
C ILE A 68 -14.84 1.23 12.69
N GLN A 69 -14.85 2.35 11.96
CA GLN A 69 -15.94 3.33 12.04
C GLN A 69 -16.83 3.38 10.80
N GLN A 70 -18.03 3.95 10.96
CA GLN A 70 -19.06 4.03 9.92
C GLN A 70 -18.72 4.97 8.76
N THR A 71 -18.06 6.09 9.05
CA THR A 71 -17.35 6.86 8.03
C THR A 71 -16.05 6.10 7.79
N PRO A 72 -15.73 5.63 6.57
CA PRO A 72 -14.69 4.64 6.32
C PRO A 72 -13.35 5.06 6.93
N GLU A 73 -13.16 4.68 8.18
CA GLU A 73 -12.09 5.12 9.06
C GLU A 73 -11.71 3.90 9.88
N VAL A 74 -10.41 3.64 9.90
CA VAL A 74 -9.85 2.49 10.60
C VAL A 74 -8.68 2.98 11.41
N ILE A 75 -8.72 2.73 12.71
CA ILE A 75 -7.63 3.01 13.63
C ILE A 75 -6.84 1.71 13.80
N LEU A 76 -5.53 1.79 13.64
CA LEU A 76 -4.65 0.63 13.77
C LEU A 76 -3.37 0.96 14.54
N LEU A 77 -2.66 -0.09 14.93
CA LEU A 77 -1.31 -0.05 15.49
C LEU A 77 -0.40 -0.90 14.61
N VAL A 78 0.78 -0.38 14.23
CA VAL A 78 1.87 -1.13 13.59
C VAL A 78 3.09 -1.08 14.48
N ASP A 79 3.43 -2.20 15.14
CA ASP A 79 4.46 -2.26 16.20
C ASP A 79 4.32 -1.11 17.21
N GLU A 80 3.12 -0.94 17.76
CA GLU A 80 2.75 0.13 18.73
C GLU A 80 2.65 1.55 18.15
N VAL A 81 2.99 1.76 16.88
CA VAL A 81 2.79 3.06 16.20
C VAL A 81 1.34 3.20 15.75
N SER A 82 0.63 4.19 16.29
CA SER A 82 -0.77 4.46 15.90
C SER A 82 -0.86 5.03 14.49
N GLY A 83 -1.77 4.46 13.70
CA GLY A 83 -2.15 4.91 12.38
C GLY A 83 -3.64 5.15 12.28
N LYS A 84 -4.03 6.04 11.37
CA LYS A 84 -5.41 6.36 11.06
C LYS A 84 -5.60 6.32 9.55
N LEU A 85 -6.39 5.39 9.06
CA LEU A 85 -6.76 5.32 7.65
C LEU A 85 -8.09 6.02 7.46
N LEU A 86 -8.19 6.87 6.45
CA LEU A 86 -9.40 7.59 6.09
C LEU A 86 -9.77 7.23 4.66
N GLU A 87 -11.05 7.00 4.39
CA GLU A 87 -11.59 6.67 3.06
C GLU A 87 -11.03 5.35 2.50
N THR A 88 -11.80 4.72 1.61
CA THR A 88 -11.30 3.53 0.90
C THR A 88 -10.28 3.94 -0.16
N LYS A 89 -9.25 3.11 -0.39
CA LYS A 89 -8.21 3.24 -1.43
C LYS A 89 -7.22 4.38 -1.25
N LYS A 90 -7.37 5.19 -0.21
CA LYS A 90 -6.39 6.18 0.15
C LYS A 90 -5.25 5.52 0.93
N GLU A 91 -4.04 5.75 0.46
CA GLU A 91 -2.83 5.20 1.04
C GLU A 91 -2.34 6.11 2.16
N GLU A 92 -1.87 5.50 3.24
CA GLU A 92 -1.20 6.16 4.34
C GLU A 92 0.04 5.32 4.69
N ILE A 93 1.11 5.98 5.12
CA ILE A 93 2.33 5.33 5.59
C ILE A 93 2.31 5.27 7.12
N VAL A 94 2.35 4.05 7.66
CA VAL A 94 2.41 3.80 9.11
C VAL A 94 3.56 2.84 9.37
N ASN A 95 4.58 3.31 10.10
CA ASN A 95 5.76 2.54 10.47
C ASN A 95 6.35 1.74 9.29
N TYR A 96 6.68 2.45 8.21
CA TYR A 96 7.29 1.92 6.97
C TYR A 96 6.42 0.95 6.16
N LEU A 97 5.14 0.80 6.47
CA LEU A 97 4.18 0.12 5.60
C LEU A 97 3.31 1.15 4.89
N ARG A 98 3.05 0.93 3.60
CA ARG A 98 1.99 1.62 2.85
C ARG A 98 0.70 0.83 3.01
N ILE A 99 -0.29 1.45 3.64
CA ILE A 99 -1.54 0.79 4.02
C ILE A 99 -2.72 1.57 3.44
N SER A 100 -3.72 0.88 2.88
CA SER A 100 -5.00 1.48 2.52
C SER A 100 -6.18 0.57 2.83
N ILE A 101 -7.34 1.16 3.07
CA ILE A 101 -8.59 0.41 3.23
C ILE A 101 -9.03 -0.07 1.84
N ASN A 102 -9.03 -1.39 1.62
CA ASN A 102 -9.57 -1.97 0.39
C ASN A 102 -11.10 -2.05 0.42
N LYS A 103 -11.65 -2.54 1.53
CA LYS A 103 -13.09 -2.75 1.77
C LYS A 103 -13.39 -2.72 3.26
N ILE A 104 -14.55 -2.21 3.65
CA ILE A 104 -15.11 -2.35 5.00
C ILE A 104 -16.45 -3.06 4.90
N ASP A 105 -16.71 -3.99 5.81
CA ASP A 105 -17.98 -4.65 6.03
C ASP A 105 -18.50 -4.34 7.44
N LEU A 106 -19.55 -3.53 7.51
CA LEU A 106 -20.21 -3.08 8.75
C LEU A 106 -21.58 -3.76 8.94
N THR A 107 -21.88 -4.81 8.16
CA THR A 107 -23.21 -5.43 8.19
C THR A 107 -23.51 -6.12 9.53
N ASP A 108 -22.49 -6.66 10.19
CA ASP A 108 -22.57 -7.21 11.54
C ASP A 108 -21.85 -6.28 12.52
N ILE A 109 -22.62 -5.56 13.34
CA ILE A 109 -22.09 -4.62 14.33
C ILE A 109 -21.19 -5.29 15.38
N ASN A 110 -21.32 -6.60 15.60
CA ASN A 110 -20.51 -7.36 16.56
C ASN A 110 -19.30 -8.03 15.91
N ASN A 111 -19.17 -7.96 14.59
CA ASN A 111 -18.12 -8.59 13.82
C ASN A 111 -17.78 -7.75 12.59
N GLN A 112 -17.44 -6.49 12.84
CA GLN A 112 -17.02 -5.57 11.81
C GLN A 112 -15.71 -6.04 11.20
N LYS A 113 -15.61 -5.98 9.87
CA LYS A 113 -14.44 -6.45 9.12
C LYS A 113 -13.87 -5.39 8.22
N VAL A 114 -12.56 -5.42 8.05
CA VAL A 114 -11.84 -4.60 7.08
C VAL A 114 -10.87 -5.46 6.29
N THR A 115 -10.84 -5.27 4.98
CA THR A 115 -9.75 -5.74 4.13
C THR A 115 -8.78 -4.57 3.93
N LEU A 116 -7.51 -4.74 4.31
CA LEU A 116 -6.45 -3.76 4.09
C LEU A 116 -5.56 -4.17 2.94
N LYS A 117 -5.15 -3.23 2.08
CA LYS A 117 -3.99 -3.39 1.20
C LYS A 117 -2.74 -3.00 1.99
N ILE A 118 -1.74 -3.86 2.10
CA ILE A 118 -0.53 -3.62 2.89
C ILE A 118 0.70 -3.96 2.04
N GLU A 119 1.54 -2.96 1.81
CA GLU A 119 2.77 -3.06 1.02
C GLU A 119 3.96 -2.55 1.81
N ASP A 120 5.12 -3.17 1.61
CA ASP A 120 6.37 -2.71 2.21
C ASP A 120 6.86 -1.42 1.55
N ILE A 121 7.51 -0.56 2.33
CA ILE A 121 8.29 0.55 1.80
C ILE A 121 9.75 0.23 2.03
N HIS A 122 10.39 -0.26 0.97
CA HIS A 122 11.81 -0.56 1.02
C HIS A 122 12.61 0.71 1.27
N ILE A 123 13.32 0.75 2.40
CA ILE A 123 14.25 1.81 2.76
C ILE A 123 15.60 1.20 3.13
N GLU A 124 16.67 1.94 2.86
CA GLU A 124 18.03 1.56 3.24
C GLU A 124 18.29 1.84 4.73
N ASN A 125 19.34 1.23 5.31
CA ASN A 125 19.66 1.35 6.75
C ASN A 125 19.93 2.80 7.22
N ASN A 126 20.31 3.67 6.29
CA ASN A 126 20.60 5.08 6.52
C ASN A 126 19.42 6.01 6.15
N GLN A 127 18.24 5.44 5.90
CA GLN A 127 17.03 6.15 5.51
C GLN A 127 15.97 6.12 6.60
N TYR A 128 15.16 7.18 6.66
CA TYR A 128 14.11 7.36 7.64
C TYR A 128 12.89 7.98 6.96
N ILE A 129 11.69 7.52 7.31
CA ILE A 129 10.45 8.16 6.89
C ILE A 129 9.97 9.08 8.01
N LEU A 130 9.81 10.36 7.68
CA LEU A 130 9.18 11.34 8.56
C LEU A 130 7.73 11.52 8.16
N THR A 131 6.87 11.62 9.16
CA THR A 131 5.44 11.88 8.96
C THR A 131 5.06 13.26 9.50
N LYS A 132 3.99 13.85 8.97
CA LYS A 132 3.53 15.19 9.35
C LYS A 132 3.47 15.37 10.88
N ASN A 133 3.98 16.48 11.39
CA ASN A 133 4.01 16.83 12.81
C ASN A 133 4.78 15.85 13.71
N THR A 134 5.72 15.09 13.14
CA THR A 134 6.66 14.26 13.92
C THR A 134 8.05 14.86 13.95
N LYS A 135 8.67 14.76 15.13
CA LYS A 135 10.06 15.13 15.37
C LYS A 135 10.87 13.86 15.53
N THR A 136 11.89 13.69 14.70
CA THR A 136 12.80 12.54 14.75
C THR A 136 14.23 13.02 14.92
N THR A 137 14.93 12.46 15.90
CA THR A 137 16.37 12.71 16.06
C THR A 137 17.14 11.77 15.16
N ILE A 138 17.86 12.33 14.18
CA ILE A 138 18.73 11.62 13.24
C ILE A 138 20.15 12.10 13.50
N ARG A 139 21.04 11.21 13.95
CA ARG A 139 22.38 11.55 14.45
C ARG A 139 22.33 12.62 15.55
N ASN A 140 22.91 13.80 15.29
CA ASN A 140 22.92 14.96 16.18
C ASN A 140 21.98 16.08 15.69
N LYS A 141 21.01 15.73 14.84
CA LYS A 141 20.01 16.65 14.30
C LYS A 141 18.62 16.23 14.72
N ASP A 142 17.81 17.22 15.03
CA ASP A 142 16.39 17.07 15.26
C ASP A 142 15.67 17.53 13.99
N VAL A 143 14.99 16.61 13.30
CA VAL A 143 14.29 16.89 12.05
C VAL A 143 12.78 16.88 12.30
N PHE A 144 12.12 17.96 11.92
CA PHE A 144 10.68 18.15 12.12
C PHE A 144 10.00 18.41 10.79
N LEU A 145 9.03 17.57 10.43
CA LEU A 145 8.18 17.79 9.26
C LEU A 145 6.98 18.65 9.68
N THR A 146 7.04 19.96 9.44
CA THR A 146 5.95 20.88 9.73
C THR A 146 4.79 20.70 8.76
N GLU A 147 3.58 20.97 9.23
CA GLU A 147 2.41 20.97 8.35
C GLU A 147 2.56 22.06 7.27
N SER A 148 2.76 21.61 6.03
CA SER A 148 2.72 22.51 4.88
C SER A 148 1.35 23.18 4.73
N ARG A 149 1.37 24.47 4.38
CA ARG A 149 0.17 25.29 4.13
C ARG A 149 -0.39 25.15 2.71
N SER A 150 0.16 24.27 1.89
CA SER A 150 -0.21 24.13 0.47
C SER A 150 0.13 22.76 -0.10
N SER A 151 -0.70 22.26 -1.01
CA SER A 151 -0.46 21.00 -1.70
C SER A 151 0.85 20.99 -2.49
N GLY A 152 1.44 19.80 -2.64
CA GLY A 152 2.62 19.55 -3.44
C GLY A 152 3.92 20.06 -2.83
N ASN A 153 3.94 20.48 -1.57
CA ASN A 153 5.15 20.90 -0.88
C ASN A 153 5.13 20.39 0.55
N ILE A 154 6.28 19.93 1.03
CA ILE A 154 6.52 19.74 2.46
C ILE A 154 7.35 20.89 3.00
N GLU A 155 7.25 21.12 4.30
CA GLU A 155 8.08 22.07 5.03
C GLU A 155 8.84 21.29 6.10
N VAL A 156 10.15 21.47 6.14
CA VAL A 156 11.03 20.72 7.03
C VAL A 156 11.89 21.71 7.80
N THR A 157 11.89 21.59 9.12
CA THR A 157 12.76 22.35 9.99
C THR A 157 13.80 21.43 10.62
N ILE A 158 15.06 21.84 10.60
CA ILE A 158 16.18 21.05 11.13
C ILE A 158 16.93 21.86 12.17
N TYR A 159 17.13 21.26 13.32
CA TYR A 159 17.87 21.84 14.44
C TYR A 159 19.10 20.99 14.75
N ASP A 160 20.16 21.64 15.23
CA ASP A 160 21.14 20.93 16.04
C ASP A 160 20.46 20.39 17.31
N LYS A 161 20.78 19.16 17.69
CA LYS A 161 20.17 18.53 18.87
C LYS A 161 20.37 19.41 20.11
N GLY A 162 19.25 19.72 20.77
CA GLY A 162 19.24 20.53 21.99
C GLY A 162 19.23 22.05 21.76
N THR A 163 19.12 22.50 20.50
CA THR A 163 18.93 23.92 20.18
C THR A 163 17.49 24.24 19.81
N THR A 164 17.15 25.53 19.81
CA THR A 164 15.83 26.04 19.40
C THR A 164 15.88 26.82 18.09
N LYS A 165 17.08 27.04 17.54
CA LYS A 165 17.30 27.74 16.27
C LYS A 165 17.65 26.70 15.21
N GLY A 166 16.78 26.56 14.22
CA GLY A 166 16.96 25.67 13.08
C GLY A 166 16.78 26.42 11.77
N ASP A 167 17.12 25.77 10.67
CA ASP A 167 16.75 26.26 9.35
C ASP A 167 15.54 25.49 8.83
N GLU A 168 14.70 26.23 8.14
CA GLU A 168 13.48 25.74 7.50
C GLU A 168 13.69 25.73 5.99
N THR A 169 13.23 24.66 5.36
CA THR A 169 13.21 24.56 3.91
C THR A 169 11.88 24.01 3.43
N ARG A 170 11.52 24.37 2.20
CA ARG A 170 10.33 23.91 1.52
C ARG A 170 10.75 23.09 0.31
N ILE A 171 10.19 21.89 0.19
CA ILE A 171 10.60 20.90 -0.81
C ILE A 171 9.37 20.52 -1.63
N ALA A 172 9.39 20.77 -2.94
CA ALA A 172 8.26 20.44 -3.79
C ALA A 172 8.15 18.91 -3.99
N SER A 173 6.99 18.46 -4.45
CA SER A 173 6.70 17.03 -4.66
C SER A 173 7.74 16.38 -5.56
N GLY A 174 8.37 15.30 -5.09
CA GLY A 174 9.42 14.59 -5.83
C GLY A 174 10.78 15.29 -5.85
N GLU A 175 10.91 16.48 -5.26
CA GLU A 175 12.21 17.15 -5.15
C GLU A 175 13.02 16.62 -3.97
N THR A 176 14.33 16.76 -4.10
CA THR A 176 15.34 16.42 -3.10
C THR A 176 16.18 17.64 -2.79
N VAL A 177 16.41 17.91 -1.51
CA VAL A 177 17.23 19.04 -1.03
C VAL A 177 18.26 18.53 -0.02
N GLU A 178 19.47 19.04 -0.09
CA GLU A 178 20.50 18.85 0.92
C GLU A 178 20.50 20.01 1.92
N ILE A 179 20.42 19.70 3.21
CA ILE A 179 20.37 20.70 4.28
C ILE A 179 20.95 20.09 5.56
N TYR A 180 21.88 20.79 6.22
CA TYR A 180 22.60 20.30 7.41
C TYR A 180 23.26 18.90 7.27
N GLY A 181 23.72 18.54 6.06
CA GLY A 181 24.32 17.24 5.79
C GLY A 181 23.31 16.07 5.77
N LEU A 182 22.01 16.39 5.66
CA LEU A 182 20.93 15.43 5.42
C LEU A 182 20.40 15.65 4.01
N THR A 183 20.09 14.54 3.32
CA THR A 183 19.40 14.57 2.02
C THR A 183 17.92 14.27 2.26
N ILE A 184 17.04 15.21 1.91
CA ILE A 184 15.61 15.10 2.20
C ILE A 184 14.81 15.13 0.91
N THR A 185 13.97 14.12 0.72
CA THR A 185 13.10 13.97 -0.45
C THR A 185 11.64 14.02 -0.06
N ASN A 186 10.85 14.82 -0.77
CA ASN A 186 9.39 14.81 -0.63
C ASN A 186 8.80 13.63 -1.40
N ILE A 187 8.45 12.56 -0.69
CA ILE A 187 7.92 11.34 -1.32
C ILE A 187 6.40 11.40 -1.51
N GLU A 188 5.68 12.12 -0.64
CA GLU A 188 4.24 12.26 -0.75
C GLU A 188 3.72 13.47 0.05
N ASN A 189 2.79 14.22 -0.54
CA ASN A 189 2.21 15.39 0.09
C ASN A 189 0.77 15.66 -0.36
N TYR A 190 -0.17 15.49 0.57
CA TYR A 190 -1.56 15.88 0.46
C TYR A 190 -1.88 16.89 1.57
N TYR A 191 -2.18 18.14 1.18
CA TYR A 191 -2.45 19.23 2.12
C TYR A 191 -3.47 18.85 3.19
N ARG A 192 -3.14 19.11 4.47
CA ARG A 192 -3.88 18.74 5.71
C ARG A 192 -4.12 17.25 5.94
N ILE A 193 -3.92 16.43 4.93
CA ILE A 193 -4.19 15.00 4.93
C ILE A 193 -2.94 14.27 5.41
N SER A 194 -1.99 14.04 4.53
CA SER A 194 -0.81 13.22 4.76
C SER A 194 0.42 13.91 4.17
N GLN A 195 1.54 13.87 4.89
CA GLN A 195 2.80 14.43 4.40
C GLN A 195 3.92 13.53 4.86
N TYR A 196 4.79 13.15 3.91
CA TYR A 196 5.86 12.20 4.13
C TYR A 196 7.15 12.68 3.48
N ALA A 197 8.24 12.56 4.22
CA ALA A 197 9.58 12.84 3.72
C ALA A 197 10.47 11.61 3.91
N LEU A 198 11.27 11.28 2.90
CA LEU A 198 12.37 10.34 3.03
C LEU A 198 13.64 11.13 3.36
N VAL A 199 14.23 10.86 4.52
CA VAL A 199 15.51 11.46 4.93
C VAL A 199 16.59 10.39 4.78
N SER A 200 17.60 10.69 3.97
CA SER A 200 18.79 9.86 3.82
C SER A 200 19.98 10.53 4.49
N VAL A 201 20.83 9.70 5.07
CA VAL A 201 22.03 10.14 5.75
C VAL A 201 23.24 9.55 5.04
N GLN A 202 24.13 10.40 4.52
CA GLN A 202 25.37 9.90 3.92
C GLN A 202 26.24 9.27 5.01
N GLU A 203 26.61 8.00 4.82
CA GLU A 203 27.65 7.34 5.60
C GLU A 203 29.00 7.90 5.15
N SER A 204 29.75 8.42 6.12
CA SER A 204 31.09 9.00 5.95
C SER A 204 32.17 7.93 6.05
#